data_AF-A0A8J2K9P6-F1
#
_entry.id   AF-A0A8J2K9P6-F1
#
_cell.length_a   1.000
_cell.length_b   1.000
_cell.length_c   1.000
_cell.angle_alpha   90.00
_cell.angle_beta   90.00
_cell.angle_gamma   90.00
#
_symmetry.space_group_name_H-M   'P 1'
#
loop_
_entity.id
_entity.type
_entity.pdbx_description
1 polymer ?
#
loop_
_entity_poly.entity_id
_entity_poly.type
_entity_poly.pdbx_seq_one_letter_code
_entity_poly.pdbx_strand_id
1 'polypeptide(L)'
;MLNMETTAGKIFFIALIVFVQSTISENTGARSTRVKDEVSKTLEELFRNHDGRLRPNFGGPPVKVAVSIHIEALSAVSEANMDFTTSIFFHEKWYDPRLAYKEIEGISKIALKLDEGRKLWAPDTYFPKQKHAFVHSSPNLNQACLIFPDG
;
A
#
# COMPACT_ATOMS: atom_id res chain seq x y z
N MET A 1 1.26 56.98 -30.03
CA MET A 1 1.03 55.99 -31.12
C MET A 1 2.05 54.86 -30.98
N LEU A 2 2.04 54.15 -29.85
CA LEU A 2 2.95 53.06 -29.52
C LEU A 2 2.14 52.01 -28.73
N ASN A 3 2.37 50.72 -29.01
CA ASN A 3 2.03 49.53 -28.20
C ASN A 3 0.83 48.62 -28.60
N MET A 4 0.27 48.69 -29.81
CA MET A 4 -0.69 47.64 -30.23
C MET A 4 0.02 46.32 -30.57
N GLU A 5 1.17 46.33 -31.25
CA GLU A 5 1.89 45.11 -31.62
C GLU A 5 2.51 44.38 -30.41
N THR A 6 3.05 45.11 -29.44
CA THR A 6 3.66 44.52 -28.22
C THR A 6 2.62 43.87 -27.30
N THR A 7 1.37 44.32 -27.36
CA THR A 7 0.27 43.80 -26.54
C THR A 7 -0.29 42.51 -27.14
N ALA A 8 -0.43 42.45 -28.47
CA ALA A 8 -0.87 41.25 -29.17
C ALA A 8 0.10 40.06 -28.95
N GLY A 9 1.41 40.30 -29.02
CA GLY A 9 2.42 39.27 -28.76
C GLY A 9 2.37 38.72 -27.33
N LYS A 10 2.11 39.58 -26.34
CA LYS A 10 1.96 39.16 -24.92
C LYS A 10 0.72 38.29 -24.71
N ILE A 11 -0.41 38.64 -25.33
CA ILE A 11 -1.64 37.86 -25.26
C ILE A 11 -1.45 36.48 -25.90
N PHE A 12 -0.79 36.43 -27.06
CA PHE A 12 -0.51 35.18 -27.77
C PHE A 12 0.41 34.25 -26.95
N PHE A 13 1.42 34.83 -26.30
CA PHE A 13 2.34 34.07 -25.45
C PHE A 13 1.65 33.50 -24.20
N ILE A 14 0.77 34.28 -23.56
CA ILE A 14 -0.05 33.80 -22.43
C ILE A 14 -1.01 32.71 -22.90
N ALA A 15 -1.67 32.87 -24.04
CA ALA A 15 -2.56 31.85 -24.60
C ALA A 15 -1.83 30.54 -24.91
N LEU A 16 -0.60 30.62 -25.42
CA LEU A 16 0.25 29.45 -25.66
C LEU A 16 0.61 28.73 -24.35
N ILE A 17 0.99 29.47 -23.31
CA ILE A 17 1.29 28.90 -21.99
C ILE A 17 0.06 28.20 -21.41
N VAL A 18 -1.12 28.84 -21.48
CA VAL A 18 -2.37 28.27 -20.98
C VAL A 18 -2.73 26.99 -21.74
N PHE A 19 -2.55 26.97 -23.06
CA PHE A 19 -2.80 25.79 -23.90
C PHE A 19 -1.81 24.65 -23.62
N VAL A 20 -0.52 24.96 -23.42
CA VAL A 20 0.47 23.95 -23.02
C VAL A 20 0.16 23.40 -21.63
N GLN A 21 -0.29 24.24 -20.70
CA GLN A 21 -0.69 23.79 -19.36
C GLN A 21 -1.95 22.92 -19.38
N SER A 22 -2.96 23.24 -20.21
CA SER A 22 -4.18 22.43 -20.33
C SER A 22 -3.89 21.06 -20.93
N THR A 23 -3.07 20.98 -21.98
CA THR A 23 -2.68 19.70 -22.61
C THR A 23 -1.86 18.80 -21.66
N ILE A 24 -0.97 19.37 -20.84
CA ILE A 24 -0.24 18.62 -19.80
C ILE A 24 -1.19 18.11 -18.71
N SER A 25 -2.14 18.96 -18.26
CA SER A 25 -3.14 18.59 -17.25
C SER A 25 -4.04 17.44 -17.73
N GLU A 26 -4.50 17.49 -18.99
CA GLU A 26 -5.30 16.42 -19.58
C GLU A 26 -4.53 15.10 -19.70
N ASN A 27 -3.27 15.14 -20.15
CA ASN A 27 -2.45 13.94 -20.28
C ASN A 27 -2.12 13.30 -18.92
N THR A 28 -1.83 14.11 -17.90
CA THR A 28 -1.61 13.62 -16.53
C THR A 28 -2.87 13.03 -15.92
N GLY A 29 -4.03 13.65 -16.14
CA GLY A 29 -5.34 13.12 -15.74
C GLY A 29 -5.65 11.78 -16.43
N ALA A 30 -5.48 11.71 -17.76
CA ALA A 30 -5.73 10.49 -18.53
C ALA A 30 -4.80 9.34 -18.13
N ARG A 31 -3.51 9.63 -17.86
CA ARG A 31 -2.56 8.64 -17.35
C ARG A 31 -2.98 8.11 -15.98
N SER A 32 -3.40 9.00 -15.06
CA SER A 32 -3.85 8.61 -13.72
C SER A 32 -5.05 7.67 -13.76
N THR A 33 -6.05 7.95 -14.61
CA THR A 33 -7.24 7.09 -14.77
C THR A 33 -6.87 5.72 -15.32
N ARG A 34 -6.01 5.65 -16.35
CA ARG A 34 -5.56 4.37 -16.92
C ARG A 34 -4.86 3.48 -15.91
N VAL A 35 -3.95 4.05 -15.11
CA VAL A 35 -3.22 3.31 -14.07
C VAL A 35 -4.19 2.81 -12.99
N LYS A 36 -5.16 3.63 -12.58
CA LYS A 36 -6.20 3.21 -11.61
C LYS A 36 -7.04 2.05 -12.13
N ASP A 37 -7.43 2.08 -13.40
CA ASP A 37 -8.23 1.02 -14.03
C ASP A 37 -7.42 -0.27 -14.14
N GLU A 38 -6.13 -0.18 -14.47
CA GLU A 38 -5.22 -1.32 -14.56
C GLU A 38 -4.98 -1.97 -13.19
N VAL A 39 -4.75 -1.17 -12.15
CA VAL A 39 -4.61 -1.66 -10.76
C VAL A 39 -5.91 -2.31 -10.29
N SER A 40 -7.07 -1.71 -10.58
CA SER A 40 -8.37 -2.26 -10.18
C SER A 40 -8.61 -3.62 -10.83
N LYS A 41 -8.38 -3.75 -12.14
CA LYS A 41 -8.49 -5.02 -12.88
C LYS A 41 -7.56 -6.08 -12.33
N THR A 42 -6.31 -5.70 -12.06
CA THR A 42 -5.31 -6.61 -11.49
C THR A 42 -5.77 -7.14 -10.13
N LEU A 43 -6.24 -6.27 -9.25
CA LEU A 43 -6.76 -6.69 -7.95
C LEU A 43 -7.97 -7.62 -8.06
N GLU A 44 -8.91 -7.33 -8.96
CA GLU A 44 -10.06 -8.21 -9.20
C GLU A 44 -9.64 -9.61 -9.68
N GLU A 45 -8.61 -9.69 -10.53
CA GLU A 45 -8.04 -10.97 -10.99
C GLU A 45 -7.36 -11.74 -9.85
N LEU A 46 -6.57 -11.05 -9.02
CA LEU A 46 -5.91 -11.65 -7.86
C LEU A 46 -6.93 -12.22 -6.87
N PHE A 47 -7.97 -11.45 -6.51
CA PHE A 47 -8.97 -11.89 -5.54
C PHE A 47 -9.91 -12.98 -6.07
N ARG A 48 -10.15 -13.06 -7.38
CA ARG A 48 -11.09 -14.04 -7.97
C ARG A 48 -10.66 -15.49 -7.74
N ASN A 49 -9.36 -15.74 -7.77
CA ASN A 49 -8.79 -17.09 -7.67
C ASN A 49 -8.10 -17.34 -6.32
N HIS A 50 -8.20 -16.40 -5.38
CA HIS A 50 -7.54 -16.47 -4.09
C HIS A 50 -8.47 -17.02 -3.00
N ASP A 51 -8.09 -18.15 -2.39
CA ASP A 51 -8.72 -18.65 -1.17
C ASP A 51 -7.79 -18.38 0.03
N GLY A 52 -8.14 -17.36 0.81
CA GLY A 52 -7.39 -16.95 2.00
C GLY A 52 -7.38 -17.96 3.14
N ARG A 53 -8.22 -19.01 3.09
CA ARG A 53 -8.23 -20.08 4.11
C ARG A 53 -7.09 -21.07 3.92
N LEU A 54 -6.53 -21.14 2.71
CA LEU A 54 -5.46 -22.07 2.36
C LEU A 54 -4.13 -21.33 2.30
N ARG A 55 -3.16 -21.82 3.07
CA ARG A 55 -1.79 -21.31 3.02
C ARG A 55 -1.22 -21.44 1.60
N PRO A 56 -0.32 -20.53 1.19
CA PRO A 56 0.49 -20.71 0.01
C PRO A 56 1.20 -22.07 0.06
N ASN A 57 1.34 -22.71 -1.10
CA ASN A 57 1.96 -24.04 -1.24
C ASN A 57 1.28 -25.11 -0.36
N PHE A 58 -0.05 -25.09 -0.24
CA PHE A 58 -0.79 -26.12 0.50
C PHE A 58 -0.48 -27.52 -0.03
N GLY A 59 -0.07 -28.45 0.84
CA GLY A 59 0.42 -29.78 0.45
C GLY A 59 1.87 -29.81 -0.08
N GLY A 60 2.50 -28.64 -0.26
CA GLY A 60 3.89 -28.47 -0.68
C GLY A 60 4.79 -27.89 0.42
N PRO A 61 5.93 -27.29 0.03
CA PRO A 61 6.91 -26.72 0.95
C PRO A 61 6.32 -25.72 1.96
N PRO A 62 6.96 -25.54 3.12
CA PRO A 62 6.52 -24.56 4.11
C PRO A 62 6.66 -23.12 3.58
N VAL A 63 5.76 -22.24 4.03
CA VAL A 63 5.86 -20.80 3.76
C VAL A 63 6.91 -20.21 4.70
N LYS A 64 7.90 -19.52 4.13
CA LYS A 64 8.89 -18.77 4.92
C LYS A 64 8.33 -17.39 5.23
N VAL A 65 8.16 -17.09 6.51
CA VAL A 65 7.69 -15.79 6.99
C VAL A 65 8.88 -15.05 7.60
N ALA A 66 9.23 -13.92 7.01
CA ALA A 66 10.22 -13.00 7.55
C ALA A 66 9.50 -12.01 8.47
N VAL A 67 9.96 -11.93 9.72
CA VAL A 67 9.40 -11.05 10.74
C VAL A 67 10.42 -9.99 11.10
N SER A 68 9.99 -8.73 11.16
CA SER A 68 10.77 -7.60 11.64
C SER A 68 9.99 -6.87 12.73
N ILE A 69 10.67 -6.54 13.83
CA ILE A 69 10.08 -5.86 14.97
C ILE A 69 10.85 -4.57 15.20
N HIS A 70 10.14 -3.44 15.17
CA HIS A 70 10.68 -2.16 15.61
C HIS A 70 10.06 -1.82 16.96
N ILE A 71 10.91 -1.59 17.97
CA ILE A 71 10.44 -1.21 19.31
C ILE A 71 10.35 0.31 19.35
N GLU A 72 9.13 0.83 19.46
CA GLU A 72 8.88 2.26 19.58
C GLU A 72 9.13 2.73 21.02
N ALA A 73 8.59 1.99 21.99
CA ALA A 73 8.70 2.35 23.40
C ALA A 73 8.60 1.15 24.33
N LEU A 74 9.24 1.30 25.49
CA LEU A 74 9.06 0.47 26.68
C LEU A 74 8.61 1.39 27.81
N SER A 75 7.44 1.13 28.41
CA SER A 75 6.79 2.10 29.32
C SER A 75 6.56 1.54 30.72
N ALA A 76 5.54 0.70 30.90
CA ALA A 76 5.08 0.27 32.22
C ALA A 76 5.78 -1.01 32.66
N VAL A 77 6.97 -0.91 33.25
CA VAL A 77 7.69 -2.05 33.84
C VAL A 77 7.24 -2.25 35.29
N SER A 78 6.70 -3.42 35.62
CA SER A 78 6.35 -3.82 36.98
C SER A 78 7.27 -4.94 37.46
N GLU A 79 8.08 -4.65 38.48
CA GLU A 79 8.93 -5.65 39.11
C GLU A 79 8.11 -6.67 39.90
N ALA A 80 7.12 -6.21 40.68
CA ALA A 80 6.27 -7.07 41.50
C ALA A 80 5.48 -8.10 40.69
N ASN A 81 5.00 -7.71 39.51
CA ASN A 81 4.23 -8.59 38.61
C ASN A 81 5.08 -9.24 37.51
N MET A 82 6.38 -8.91 37.48
CA MET A 82 7.34 -9.29 36.43
C MET A 82 6.78 -9.08 35.01
N ASP A 83 6.18 -7.92 34.73
CA ASP A 83 5.65 -7.60 33.41
C ASP A 83 6.10 -6.23 32.91
N PHE A 84 5.94 -6.03 31.60
CA PHE A 84 6.20 -4.75 30.96
C PHE A 84 5.17 -4.48 29.85
N THR A 85 4.94 -3.20 29.57
CA THR A 85 4.21 -2.75 28.38
C THR A 85 5.18 -2.21 27.35
N THR A 86 5.06 -2.66 26.10
CA THR A 86 5.84 -2.17 24.96
C THR A 86 4.93 -1.81 23.79
N SER A 87 5.31 -0.77 23.06
CA SER A 87 4.72 -0.41 21.76
C SER A 87 5.70 -0.80 20.66
N ILE A 88 5.23 -1.56 19.68
CA ILE A 88 6.05 -2.07 18.58
C ILE A 88 5.37 -1.82 17.23
N PHE A 89 6.18 -1.64 16.19
CA PHE A 89 5.75 -1.94 14.82
C PHE A 89 6.15 -3.37 14.49
N PHE A 90 5.17 -4.15 14.08
CA PHE A 90 5.32 -5.56 13.75
C PHE A 90 5.12 -5.74 12.25
N HIS A 91 6.16 -6.21 11.56
CA HIS A 91 6.19 -6.35 10.10
C HIS A 91 6.37 -7.81 9.75
N GLU A 92 5.49 -8.32 8.90
CA GLU A 92 5.60 -9.66 8.34
C GLU A 92 5.68 -9.59 6.82
N LYS A 93 6.57 -10.39 6.26
CA LYS A 93 6.69 -10.59 4.81
C LYS A 93 6.74 -12.07 4.53
N TRP A 94 5.88 -12.53 3.64
CA TRP A 94 5.90 -13.87 3.09
C TRP A 94 5.78 -13.80 1.58
N TYR A 95 6.05 -14.92 0.92
CA TYR A 95 5.92 -15.06 -0.52
C TYR A 95 4.65 -15.85 -0.85
N ASP A 96 3.76 -15.28 -1.66
CA ASP A 96 2.56 -15.96 -2.17
C ASP A 96 2.53 -15.87 -3.70
N PRO A 97 2.92 -16.95 -4.43
CA PRO A 97 2.93 -16.96 -5.89
C PRO A 97 1.57 -16.64 -6.54
N ARG A 98 0.47 -16.83 -5.81
CA ARG A 98 -0.90 -16.58 -6.31
C ARG A 98 -1.21 -15.09 -6.39
N LEU A 99 -0.47 -14.25 -5.67
CA LEU A 99 -0.63 -12.80 -5.63
C LEU A 99 0.33 -12.07 -6.59
N ALA A 100 1.15 -12.81 -7.35
CA ALA A 100 2.03 -12.25 -8.35
C ALA A 100 1.22 -11.61 -9.50
N TYR A 101 1.65 -10.44 -9.95
CA TYR A 101 0.99 -9.71 -11.03
C TYR A 101 2.00 -9.04 -11.95
N LYS A 102 1.55 -8.71 -13.17
CA LYS A 102 2.40 -8.01 -14.14
C LYS A 102 2.69 -6.60 -13.65
N GLU A 103 3.95 -6.20 -13.66
CA GLU A 103 4.36 -4.83 -13.29
C GLU A 103 3.56 -3.79 -14.08
N ILE A 104 3.01 -2.82 -13.35
CA ILE A 104 2.27 -1.68 -13.88
C ILE A 104 3.22 -0.48 -13.87
N GLU A 105 3.34 0.21 -15.00
CA GLU A 105 4.32 1.29 -15.17
C GLU A 105 4.13 2.39 -14.12
N GLY A 106 5.15 2.60 -13.28
CA GLY A 106 5.14 3.60 -12.21
C GLY A 106 4.52 3.15 -10.89
N ILE A 107 4.13 1.87 -10.75
CA ILE A 107 3.60 1.29 -9.51
C ILE A 107 4.50 0.15 -9.04
N SER A 108 5.23 0.36 -7.94
CA SER A 108 6.15 -0.65 -7.38
C SER A 108 5.47 -1.65 -6.43
N LYS A 109 4.30 -1.30 -5.90
CA LYS A 109 3.50 -2.12 -4.97
C LYS A 109 2.08 -1.60 -4.90
N ILE A 110 1.14 -2.48 -4.63
CA ILE A 110 -0.26 -2.12 -4.41
C ILE A 110 -0.56 -2.14 -2.92
N ALA A 111 -1.02 -1.01 -2.39
CA ALA A 111 -1.46 -0.90 -1.00
C ALA A 111 -2.95 -1.20 -0.91
N LEU A 112 -3.31 -2.19 -0.09
CA LEU A 112 -4.69 -2.58 0.14
C LEU A 112 -5.30 -1.82 1.31
N LYS A 113 -6.60 -1.54 1.18
CA LYS A 113 -7.42 -1.19 2.35
C LYS A 113 -7.49 -2.42 3.27
N LEU A 114 -7.58 -2.17 4.58
CA LEU A 114 -7.65 -3.21 5.59
C LEU A 114 -8.67 -4.32 5.29
N ASP A 115 -9.88 -3.95 4.85
CA ASP A 115 -10.97 -4.90 4.58
C ASP A 115 -10.61 -5.89 3.45
N GLU A 116 -9.90 -5.42 2.43
CA GLU A 116 -9.43 -6.26 1.31
C GLU A 116 -8.23 -7.12 1.73
N GLY A 117 -7.31 -6.55 2.52
CA GLY A 117 -6.16 -7.28 3.06
C GLY A 117 -6.56 -8.48 3.93
N ARG A 118 -7.68 -8.38 4.66
CA ARG A 118 -8.22 -9.47 5.49
C ARG A 118 -8.74 -10.67 4.71
N LYS A 119 -8.99 -10.53 3.40
CA LYS A 119 -9.38 -11.65 2.53
C LYS A 119 -8.17 -12.50 2.12
N LEU A 120 -6.96 -11.97 2.27
CA LEU A 120 -5.74 -12.69 1.97
C LEU A 120 -5.39 -13.68 3.08
N TRP A 121 -4.63 -14.71 2.71
CA TRP A 121 -4.04 -15.57 3.73
C TRP A 121 -2.93 -14.80 4.44
N ALA A 122 -2.92 -14.84 5.77
CA ALA A 122 -1.86 -14.29 6.59
C ALA A 122 -1.44 -15.37 7.62
N PRO A 123 -0.19 -15.38 8.08
CA PRO A 123 0.25 -16.30 9.11
C PRO A 123 -0.44 -16.00 10.46
N ASP A 124 -0.77 -17.05 11.22
CA ASP A 124 -1.35 -16.95 12.56
C ASP A 124 -0.27 -16.67 13.63
N THR A 125 0.45 -15.57 13.49
CA THR A 125 1.54 -15.22 14.43
C THR A 125 0.97 -14.68 15.73
N TYR A 126 1.43 -15.23 16.86
CA TYR A 126 1.01 -14.82 18.20
C TYR A 126 2.20 -14.74 19.15
N PHE A 127 2.02 -13.99 20.25
CA PHE A 127 3.02 -13.82 21.30
C PHE A 127 2.70 -14.73 22.50
N PRO A 128 3.42 -15.84 22.73
CA PRO A 128 3.02 -16.85 23.72
C PRO A 128 2.94 -16.36 25.17
N LYS A 129 3.70 -15.31 25.53
CA LYS A 129 3.76 -14.74 26.88
C LYS A 129 3.10 -13.36 26.98
N GLN A 130 2.27 -13.00 26.02
CA GLN A 130 1.49 -11.78 26.08
C GLN A 130 0.35 -11.92 27.10
N LYS A 131 0.23 -10.97 28.03
CA LYS A 131 -0.95 -10.84 28.89
C LYS A 131 -2.12 -10.17 28.14
N HIS A 132 -1.84 -9.03 27.51
CA HIS A 132 -2.78 -8.28 26.68
C HIS A 132 -2.06 -7.67 25.48
N ALA A 133 -2.74 -7.55 24.34
CA ALA A 133 -2.26 -6.80 23.19
C ALA A 133 -3.44 -6.12 22.50
N PHE A 134 -3.15 -4.99 21.87
CA PHE A 134 -4.10 -4.21 21.11
C PHE A 134 -3.38 -3.59 19.92
N VAL A 135 -4.08 -3.50 18.79
CA VAL A 135 -3.60 -2.75 17.63
C VAL A 135 -4.06 -1.31 17.79
N HIS A 136 -3.16 -0.35 17.65
CA HIS A 136 -3.49 1.06 17.71
C HIS A 136 -4.51 1.45 16.63
N SER A 137 -5.52 2.24 16.99
CA SER A 137 -6.54 2.74 16.07
C SER A 137 -6.85 4.22 16.34
N SER A 138 -6.57 5.12 15.38
CA SER A 138 -7.05 6.51 15.41
C SER A 138 -6.73 7.23 14.08
N PRO A 139 -7.72 7.69 13.28
CA PRO A 139 -9.15 7.34 13.29
C PRO A 139 -9.44 5.92 12.75
N ASN A 140 -8.51 5.36 11.98
CA ASN A 140 -8.59 4.02 11.41
C ASN A 140 -7.60 3.09 12.12
N LEU A 141 -7.78 1.77 11.94
CA LEU A 141 -6.81 0.79 12.43
C LEU A 141 -5.44 1.00 11.76
N ASN A 142 -4.38 1.02 12.58
CA ASN A 142 -3.02 1.17 12.08
C ASN A 142 -2.46 -0.17 11.58
N GLN A 143 -2.92 -0.59 10.42
CA GLN A 143 -2.48 -1.80 9.74
C GLN A 143 -2.52 -1.56 8.23
N ALA A 144 -1.45 -1.98 7.55
CA ALA A 144 -1.33 -1.91 6.10
C ALA A 144 -0.99 -3.29 5.53
N CYS A 145 -1.53 -3.57 4.35
CA CYS A 145 -1.16 -4.74 3.57
C CYS A 145 -0.66 -4.25 2.21
N LEU A 146 0.53 -4.71 1.81
CA LEU A 146 1.19 -4.32 0.59
C LEU A 146 1.46 -5.58 -0.23
N ILE A 147 1.05 -5.59 -1.48
CA ILE A 147 1.37 -6.66 -2.43
C ILE A 147 2.47 -6.14 -3.37
N PHE A 148 3.54 -6.91 -3.51
CA PHE A 148 4.61 -6.64 -4.46
C PHE A 148 4.37 -7.45 -5.75
N PRO A 149 4.91 -7.01 -6.91
CA PRO A 149 4.67 -7.70 -8.19
C PRO A 149 5.09 -9.17 -8.21
N ASP A 150 6.08 -9.55 -7.38
CA ASP A 150 6.58 -10.91 -7.27
C ASP A 150 5.63 -11.86 -6.53
N GLY A 151 4.70 -11.34 -5.72
CA GLY A 151 3.78 -12.12 -4.88
C GLY A 151 4.09 -11.98 -3.40
#